data_AF-A0A2S1JX11-F1
#
_entry.id   AF-A0A2S1JX11-F1
#
_cell.length_a   1.000
_cell.length_b   1.000
_cell.length_c   1.000
_cell.angle_alpha   90.00
_cell.angle_beta   90.00
_cell.angle_gamma   90.00
#
_symmetry.space_group_name_H-M   'P 1'
#
loop_
_entity.id
_entity.type
_entity.pdbx_description
1 polymer ?
#
loop_
_entity_poly.entity_id
_entity_poly.type
_entity_poly.pdbx_seq_one_letter_code
_entity_poly.pdbx_strand_id
1 'polypeptide(L)'
;MASISGARSRLPCISLVALISASFSLTVAALAEKQSGKKTDPTSINYPIVDTAQVQFFDDKDVISKPKPGDDFFGQDAQYSFNEMNYSLAKDGLTVVDNVTGLVWTQSPDLNRDGEVTSDDKIAFRDVEGYVEKLNQARFGGYSDWRLPTIKQLYSLMNFSGIDPAGPSETNAKPFIDTRYFAFTYGDEERGERTIDSQFWSSNIYTGDVFRGSPAVFGLNLADGRIKAYAIPGGGGPKNFAYFVRGNQDYGKNKFVDNKDGTVSDLATGLMWMKFDSKKGMNWQEALAWAEEKNAQNFLGYSDWRLPNAKELQSIVDYQRSPNKTTSAAIDSTFEISIIKNEGKEKDFPWFWTSTTHVSSRKAGASANYISFGRAMGYEAENWVDLHGAGAQRSDPKSGQLNEVAIYKDGGYHIKGLAGPQSDGDRPQRRPPMLENGSIADGNMPRPMGPPPGGTPEDAIRVDNYVRLVRNISE
;
A
#
# COMPACT_ATOMS: atom_id res chain seq x y z
N MET A 1 24.68 -24.70 76.29
CA MET A 1 26.17 -24.69 76.23
C MET A 1 26.54 -23.40 75.50
N ALA A 2 26.74 -22.26 76.19
CA ALA A 2 28.02 -21.72 76.72
C ALA A 2 29.13 -21.63 75.63
N SER A 3 29.89 -20.56 75.38
CA SER A 3 30.07 -19.18 75.92
C SER A 3 30.98 -18.40 74.93
N ILE A 4 30.72 -17.14 74.56
CA ILE A 4 31.32 -15.85 75.04
C ILE A 4 32.83 -15.58 74.76
N SER A 5 33.08 -14.32 74.32
CA SER A 5 34.29 -13.47 74.34
C SER A 5 35.17 -13.44 73.07
N GLY A 6 35.68 -12.33 72.55
CA GLY A 6 35.65 -10.93 72.99
C GLY A 6 37.03 -10.26 72.95
N ALA A 7 37.20 -9.27 72.04
CA ALA A 7 37.95 -8.02 72.21
C ALA A 7 39.47 -7.85 71.82
N ARG A 8 39.68 -6.86 70.92
CA ARG A 8 40.60 -5.69 70.93
C ARG A 8 42.06 -5.76 70.43
N SER A 9 42.39 -4.88 69.45
CA SER A 9 43.26 -3.66 69.56
C SER A 9 43.66 -3.16 68.15
N ARG A 10 43.17 -2.01 67.67
CA ARG A 10 43.70 -0.62 67.63
C ARG A 10 45.11 -0.39 67.02
N LEU A 11 45.08 0.42 65.96
CA LEU A 11 46.10 1.08 65.10
C LEU A 11 47.30 1.76 65.80
N PRO A 12 48.31 2.17 65.01
CA PRO A 12 48.73 3.57 65.04
C PRO A 12 48.80 4.26 63.65
N CYS A 13 48.80 5.59 63.73
CA CYS A 13 48.81 6.63 62.69
C CYS A 13 50.24 7.05 62.30
N ILE A 14 50.33 8.05 61.38
CA ILE A 14 51.48 8.88 60.89
C ILE A 14 51.84 8.49 59.44
N SER A 15 51.54 9.24 58.36
CA SER A 15 51.61 10.66 57.96
C SER A 15 52.92 11.07 57.26
N LEU A 16 52.74 11.46 55.98
CA LEU A 16 53.37 12.59 55.26
C LEU A 16 54.61 12.40 54.34
N VAL A 17 54.43 12.97 53.13
CA VAL A 17 55.38 13.69 52.23
C VAL A 17 55.79 13.02 50.91
N ALA A 18 55.56 13.79 49.85
CA ALA A 18 55.74 13.57 48.42
C ALA A 18 57.10 14.02 47.87
N LEU A 19 57.47 13.57 46.65
CA LEU A 19 58.25 14.30 45.61
C LEU A 19 58.40 13.38 44.37
N ILE A 20 57.65 13.61 43.28
CA ILE A 20 58.01 14.34 42.03
C ILE A 20 59.10 13.66 41.17
N SER A 21 58.74 13.18 39.97
CA SER A 21 59.19 13.75 38.67
C SER A 21 58.75 12.88 37.48
N ALA A 22 58.39 13.56 36.40
CA ALA A 22 57.64 13.10 35.23
C ALA A 22 58.53 12.64 34.07
N SER A 23 57.96 11.83 33.16
CA SER A 23 58.08 11.91 31.67
C SER A 23 57.28 10.75 31.05
N PHE A 24 56.06 10.95 30.55
CA PHE A 24 55.65 11.44 29.20
C PHE A 24 55.36 10.31 28.18
N SER A 25 54.07 10.23 27.83
CA SER A 25 53.46 9.77 26.57
C SER A 25 53.50 8.29 26.18
N LEU A 26 52.36 7.61 26.38
CA LEU A 26 51.57 7.09 25.25
C LEU A 26 50.08 6.98 25.65
N THR A 27 49.34 8.03 25.31
CA THR A 27 47.91 8.05 24.91
C THR A 27 46.93 7.12 25.62
N VAL A 28 46.32 7.62 26.69
CA VAL A 28 44.90 7.35 26.99
C VAL A 28 44.06 8.12 25.98
N ALA A 29 43.89 7.54 24.79
CA ALA A 29 42.75 7.85 23.94
C ALA A 29 41.60 6.94 24.41
N ALA A 30 41.13 7.16 25.64
CA ALA A 30 39.79 6.81 26.01
C ALA A 30 38.90 7.67 25.11
N LEU A 31 38.44 7.04 24.03
CA LEU A 31 37.49 7.58 23.09
C LEU A 31 36.30 8.09 23.89
N ALA A 32 36.27 9.40 24.09
CA ALA A 32 35.04 10.14 23.92
C ALA A 32 34.51 9.72 22.55
N GLU A 33 33.63 8.71 22.52
CA GLU A 33 32.61 8.63 21.50
C GLU A 33 31.83 9.93 21.63
N LYS A 34 32.33 10.91 20.87
CA LYS A 34 31.56 12.01 20.36
C LYS A 34 30.36 11.31 19.73
N GLN A 35 29.27 11.22 20.47
CA GLN A 35 27.95 11.23 19.87
C GLN A 35 27.98 12.46 18.96
N SER A 36 28.35 12.23 17.71
CA SER A 36 27.78 12.96 16.61
C SER A 36 26.30 12.60 16.64
N GLY A 37 25.58 13.14 17.62
CA GLY A 37 24.24 13.59 17.38
C GLY A 37 24.39 14.49 16.16
N LYS A 38 24.13 13.92 14.98
CA LYS A 38 23.49 14.71 13.94
C LYS A 38 22.37 15.40 14.71
N LYS A 39 22.48 16.71 14.89
CA LYS A 39 21.31 17.53 15.10
C LYS A 39 20.37 17.06 14.01
N THR A 40 19.35 16.29 14.38
CA THR A 40 18.22 16.05 13.48
C THR A 40 17.77 17.44 13.13
N ASP A 41 17.97 17.80 11.87
CA ASP A 41 17.42 19.04 11.36
C ASP A 41 15.94 19.02 11.77
N PRO A 42 15.41 20.05 12.46
CA PRO A 42 14.01 20.05 12.87
C PRO A 42 13.03 19.90 11.69
N THR A 43 13.54 19.99 10.46
CA THR A 43 12.90 19.85 9.16
C THR A 43 13.07 18.47 8.50
N SER A 44 13.86 17.54 9.05
CA SER A 44 14.05 16.22 8.43
C SER A 44 12.84 15.31 8.69
N ILE A 45 11.90 15.28 7.74
CA ILE A 45 10.78 14.33 7.74
C ILE A 45 11.31 12.88 7.65
N ASN A 46 10.73 11.97 8.43
CA ASN A 46 11.14 10.56 8.48
C ASN A 46 10.26 9.64 7.60
N TYR A 47 9.18 10.19 7.02
CA TYR A 47 8.33 9.55 6.03
C TYR A 47 8.18 10.44 4.77
N PRO A 48 9.27 10.72 4.04
CA PRO A 48 9.19 11.44 2.77
C PRO A 48 8.48 10.60 1.71
N ILE A 49 7.23 10.93 1.40
CA ILE A 49 6.43 10.18 0.43
C ILE A 49 7.05 10.32 -0.96
N VAL A 50 7.45 9.20 -1.54
CA VAL A 50 8.02 9.11 -2.89
C VAL A 50 7.00 9.55 -3.94
N ASP A 51 7.44 10.24 -4.97
CA ASP A 51 6.62 10.60 -6.15
C ASP A 51 5.99 9.37 -6.82
N THR A 52 4.88 9.55 -7.54
CA THR A 52 4.22 8.49 -8.32
C THR A 52 4.89 8.23 -9.66
N ALA A 53 5.73 9.16 -10.13
CA ALA A 53 6.34 9.24 -11.45
C ALA A 53 5.33 9.41 -12.61
N GLN A 54 4.11 9.87 -12.32
CA GLN A 54 3.13 10.19 -13.36
C GLN A 54 3.42 11.57 -13.96
N VAL A 55 3.70 11.60 -15.27
CA VAL A 55 4.08 12.85 -15.99
C VAL A 55 3.15 13.23 -17.13
N GLN A 56 2.22 12.35 -17.48
CA GLN A 56 1.21 12.59 -18.52
C GLN A 56 -0.07 13.18 -17.89
N PHE A 57 -0.78 13.99 -18.66
CA PHE A 57 -2.07 14.57 -18.28
C PHE A 57 -3.17 13.81 -19.01
N PHE A 58 -4.32 13.68 -18.36
CA PHE A 58 -5.43 12.88 -18.87
C PHE A 58 -6.75 13.61 -18.66
N ASP A 59 -7.69 13.44 -19.58
CA ASP A 59 -9.11 13.70 -19.30
C ASP A 59 -9.76 12.43 -18.72
N ASP A 60 -11.07 12.24 -18.93
CA ASP A 60 -11.82 11.06 -18.51
C ASP A 60 -11.69 9.86 -19.46
N LYS A 61 -10.88 9.95 -20.53
CA LYS A 61 -10.74 8.92 -21.58
C LYS A 61 -9.30 8.73 -22.05
N ASP A 62 -8.65 9.84 -22.41
CA ASP A 62 -7.44 9.91 -23.21
C ASP A 62 -6.35 10.79 -22.57
N VAL A 63 -5.16 10.74 -23.16
CA VAL A 63 -4.05 11.66 -22.85
C VAL A 63 -4.34 13.04 -23.44
N ILE A 64 -4.14 14.09 -22.66
CA ILE A 64 -4.32 15.50 -23.06
C ILE A 64 -3.04 16.33 -22.89
N SER A 65 -3.04 17.54 -23.45
CA SER A 65 -2.03 18.54 -23.10
C SER A 65 -2.22 19.05 -21.67
N LYS A 66 -1.14 19.56 -21.05
CA LYS A 66 -1.19 20.13 -19.70
C LYS A 66 -2.33 21.16 -19.54
N PRO A 67 -3.33 20.91 -18.68
CA PRO A 67 -4.40 21.86 -18.40
C PRO A 67 -3.85 23.05 -17.58
N LYS A 68 -4.48 24.22 -17.74
CA LYS A 68 -4.16 25.45 -17.01
C LYS A 68 -5.18 25.69 -15.88
N PRO A 69 -4.88 26.55 -14.88
CA PRO A 69 -5.85 26.88 -13.85
C PRO A 69 -7.18 27.34 -14.47
N GLY A 70 -8.30 26.75 -14.00
CA GLY A 70 -9.64 26.97 -14.53
C GLY A 70 -10.03 26.14 -15.76
N ASP A 71 -9.10 25.39 -16.37
CA ASP A 71 -9.45 24.39 -17.39
C ASP A 71 -9.97 23.11 -16.72
N ASP A 72 -10.79 22.36 -17.45
CA ASP A 72 -11.19 21.02 -17.02
C ASP A 72 -9.96 20.13 -16.76
N PHE A 73 -10.08 19.30 -15.72
CA PHE A 73 -9.04 18.40 -15.26
C PHE A 73 -7.74 19.09 -14.80
N PHE A 74 -7.74 20.38 -14.45
CA PHE A 74 -6.61 20.98 -13.76
C PHE A 74 -6.46 20.43 -12.32
N GLY A 75 -5.22 20.24 -11.86
CA GLY A 75 -4.90 19.76 -10.51
C GLY A 75 -4.61 18.26 -10.40
N GLN A 76 -4.30 17.58 -11.52
CA GLN A 76 -3.95 16.15 -11.55
C GLN A 76 -2.55 15.89 -10.98
N ASP A 77 -2.21 14.62 -10.74
CA ASP A 77 -0.92 14.17 -10.19
C ASP A 77 0.27 14.76 -10.95
N ALA A 78 0.29 14.67 -12.28
CA ALA A 78 1.38 15.15 -13.13
C ALA A 78 1.66 16.68 -13.06
N GLN A 79 0.84 17.45 -12.35
CA GLN A 79 1.09 18.88 -12.10
C GLN A 79 1.91 19.13 -10.84
N TYR A 80 2.07 18.12 -10.00
CA TYR A 80 2.79 18.17 -8.75
C TYR A 80 3.88 17.11 -8.80
N SER A 81 5.11 17.50 -8.48
CA SER A 81 6.16 16.52 -8.28
C SER A 81 6.95 16.87 -7.04
N PHE A 82 7.21 15.85 -6.23
CA PHE A 82 7.96 15.94 -4.98
C PHE A 82 8.61 14.61 -4.69
N ASN A 83 9.85 14.63 -4.20
CA ASN A 83 10.60 13.42 -3.84
C ASN A 83 10.64 12.38 -4.99
N GLU A 84 11.10 12.80 -6.18
CA GLU A 84 11.25 11.92 -7.35
C GLU A 84 11.95 10.61 -7.00
N MET A 85 11.47 9.50 -7.58
CA MET A 85 12.06 8.18 -7.38
C MET A 85 13.56 8.20 -7.66
N ASN A 86 14.36 7.84 -6.66
CA ASN A 86 15.81 7.88 -6.76
C ASN A 86 16.41 6.64 -6.11
N TYR A 87 17.01 5.79 -6.93
CA TYR A 87 17.59 4.53 -6.51
C TYR A 87 19.08 4.46 -6.81
N SER A 88 19.79 3.66 -6.02
CA SER A 88 21.20 3.33 -6.27
C SER A 88 21.41 1.83 -6.10
N LEU A 89 21.85 1.18 -7.18
CA LEU A 89 22.19 -0.24 -7.16
C LEU A 89 23.57 -0.44 -6.52
N ALA A 90 23.67 -1.36 -5.57
CA ALA A 90 24.96 -1.74 -4.98
C ALA A 90 25.86 -2.41 -6.03
N LYS A 91 27.19 -2.29 -5.84
CA LYS A 91 28.17 -2.82 -6.81
C LYS A 91 28.10 -4.33 -7.00
N ASP A 92 27.63 -5.06 -6.00
CA ASP A 92 27.42 -6.51 -6.05
C ASP A 92 26.11 -6.91 -6.75
N GLY A 93 25.25 -5.94 -7.09
CA GLY A 93 23.95 -6.16 -7.70
C GLY A 93 22.89 -6.73 -6.74
N LEU A 94 23.20 -6.95 -5.46
CA LEU A 94 22.29 -7.66 -4.54
C LEU A 94 21.26 -6.76 -3.88
N THR A 95 21.56 -5.46 -3.75
CA THR A 95 20.73 -4.52 -3.00
C THR A 95 20.52 -3.21 -3.74
N VAL A 96 19.35 -2.61 -3.51
CA VAL A 96 18.98 -1.29 -4.05
C VAL A 96 18.74 -0.34 -2.89
N VAL A 97 19.48 0.76 -2.83
CA VAL A 97 19.24 1.85 -1.89
C VAL A 97 18.18 2.77 -2.49
N ASP A 98 17.13 3.03 -1.73
CA ASP A 98 16.16 4.08 -2.01
C ASP A 98 16.59 5.37 -1.32
N ASN A 99 17.07 6.33 -2.12
CA ASN A 99 17.65 7.57 -1.64
C ASN A 99 16.60 8.55 -1.10
N VAL A 100 15.31 8.32 -1.37
CA VAL A 100 14.22 9.12 -0.83
C VAL A 100 13.84 8.59 0.54
N THR A 101 13.56 7.29 0.64
CA THR A 101 12.98 6.71 1.85
C THR A 101 14.01 6.33 2.89
N GLY A 102 15.28 6.20 2.50
CA GLY A 102 16.34 5.66 3.36
C GLY A 102 16.17 4.15 3.63
N LEU A 103 15.36 3.47 2.82
CA LEU A 103 15.22 2.01 2.82
C LEU A 103 16.31 1.41 1.92
N VAL A 104 16.71 0.17 2.24
CA VAL A 104 17.53 -0.65 1.35
C VAL A 104 16.80 -1.95 1.10
N TRP A 105 16.67 -2.31 -0.16
CA TRP A 105 15.87 -3.42 -0.66
C TRP A 105 16.74 -4.53 -1.20
N THR A 106 16.27 -5.77 -1.16
CA THR A 106 16.78 -6.82 -2.06
C THR A 106 16.48 -6.40 -3.50
N GLN A 107 17.44 -6.60 -4.39
CA GLN A 107 17.31 -6.20 -5.79
C GLN A 107 16.31 -7.05 -6.57
N SER A 108 16.26 -8.34 -6.24
CA SER A 108 15.45 -9.35 -6.94
C SER A 108 14.53 -10.10 -5.97
N PRO A 109 13.35 -10.54 -6.43
CA PRO A 109 12.53 -11.53 -5.74
C PRO A 109 12.91 -12.98 -6.07
N ASP A 110 14.00 -13.23 -6.80
CA ASP A 110 14.61 -14.57 -6.97
C ASP A 110 15.01 -15.14 -5.59
N LEU A 111 14.21 -16.09 -5.09
CA LEU A 111 14.35 -16.66 -3.75
C LEU A 111 15.19 -17.94 -3.77
N ASN A 112 15.26 -18.62 -4.91
CA ASN A 112 16.01 -19.87 -5.07
C ASN A 112 17.48 -19.62 -5.51
N ARG A 113 17.78 -18.40 -6.00
CA ARG A 113 19.07 -17.89 -6.47
C ARG A 113 19.61 -18.59 -7.72
N ASP A 114 18.72 -19.00 -8.62
CA ASP A 114 19.11 -19.59 -9.91
C ASP A 114 19.35 -18.54 -11.00
N GLY A 115 19.06 -17.26 -10.73
CA GLY A 115 19.26 -16.15 -11.65
C GLY A 115 18.05 -15.84 -12.53
N GLU A 116 16.96 -16.59 -12.40
CA GLU A 116 15.68 -16.34 -13.05
C GLU A 116 14.63 -15.93 -12.02
N VAL A 117 13.62 -15.17 -12.44
CA VAL A 117 12.45 -14.88 -11.59
C VAL A 117 11.27 -15.60 -12.20
N THR A 118 10.78 -16.63 -11.52
CA THR A 118 9.70 -17.49 -11.99
C THR A 118 8.69 -17.80 -10.89
N SER A 119 7.66 -18.60 -11.20
CA SER A 119 6.69 -19.05 -10.20
C SER A 119 7.31 -19.91 -9.08
N ASP A 120 8.52 -20.46 -9.27
CA ASP A 120 9.27 -21.20 -8.26
C ASP A 120 9.81 -20.30 -7.13
N ASP A 121 9.90 -18.99 -7.36
CA ASP A 121 10.31 -18.00 -6.35
C ASP A 121 9.16 -17.50 -5.48
N LYS A 122 7.94 -17.92 -5.78
CA LYS A 122 6.79 -17.55 -4.96
C LYS A 122 6.79 -18.32 -3.64
N ILE A 123 6.55 -17.60 -2.56
CA ILE A 123 6.54 -18.13 -1.20
C ILE A 123 5.15 -18.01 -0.57
N ALA A 124 4.74 -19.02 0.21
CA ALA A 124 3.53 -18.92 1.01
C ALA A 124 3.78 -17.98 2.19
N PHE A 125 2.80 -17.16 2.57
CA PHE A 125 2.99 -16.14 3.62
C PHE A 125 3.55 -16.72 4.93
N ARG A 126 3.07 -17.90 5.36
CA ARG A 126 3.53 -18.59 6.57
C ARG A 126 5.03 -18.97 6.56
N ASP A 127 5.64 -19.09 5.38
CA ASP A 127 7.03 -19.52 5.22
C ASP A 127 8.00 -18.33 5.11
N VAL A 128 7.47 -17.10 5.02
CA VAL A 128 8.26 -15.87 4.81
C VAL A 128 9.20 -15.59 5.98
N GLU A 129 8.77 -15.76 7.22
CA GLU A 129 9.60 -15.51 8.40
C GLU A 129 10.84 -16.41 8.40
N GLY A 130 10.67 -17.69 8.08
CA GLY A 130 11.80 -18.62 7.95
C GLY A 130 12.75 -18.25 6.79
N TYR A 131 12.26 -17.63 5.72
CA TYR A 131 13.13 -17.11 4.67
C TYR A 131 13.92 -15.87 5.11
N VAL A 132 13.28 -14.96 5.85
CA VAL A 132 13.96 -13.80 6.46
C VAL A 132 15.08 -14.23 7.39
N GLU A 133 14.85 -15.25 8.23
CA GLU A 133 15.90 -15.82 9.09
C GLU A 133 17.09 -16.35 8.28
N LYS A 134 16.82 -17.07 7.17
CA LYS A 134 17.86 -17.57 6.26
C LYS A 134 18.66 -16.42 5.63
N LEU A 135 17.99 -15.36 5.16
CA LEU A 135 18.67 -14.18 4.62
C LEU A 135 19.61 -13.55 5.64
N ASN A 136 19.13 -13.42 6.89
CA ASN A 136 19.87 -12.78 7.97
C ASN A 136 21.06 -13.63 8.44
N GLN A 137 20.89 -14.94 8.55
CA GLN A 137 21.97 -15.89 8.86
C GLN A 137 23.05 -15.90 7.76
N ALA A 138 22.62 -15.85 6.49
CA ALA A 138 23.52 -15.82 5.34
C ALA A 138 24.22 -14.47 5.14
N ARG A 139 23.86 -13.44 5.92
CA ARG A 139 24.33 -12.06 5.77
C ARG A 139 24.15 -11.55 4.33
N PHE A 140 22.99 -11.77 3.72
CA PHE A 140 22.74 -11.41 2.32
C PHE A 140 23.04 -9.92 2.06
N GLY A 141 23.80 -9.62 1.01
CA GLY A 141 24.28 -8.25 0.73
C GLY A 141 25.18 -7.65 1.83
N GLY A 142 25.76 -8.49 2.69
CA GLY A 142 26.56 -8.07 3.86
C GLY A 142 25.73 -7.79 5.13
N TYR A 143 24.41 -8.03 5.10
CA TYR A 143 23.44 -7.53 6.08
C TYR A 143 22.63 -8.63 6.77
N SER A 144 22.22 -8.40 8.03
CA SER A 144 21.55 -9.42 8.87
C SER A 144 20.32 -8.90 9.62
N ASP A 145 19.70 -7.85 9.11
CA ASP A 145 18.52 -7.16 9.65
C ASP A 145 17.43 -6.96 8.58
N TRP A 146 17.39 -7.87 7.60
CA TRP A 146 16.30 -7.97 6.63
C TRP A 146 14.99 -8.27 7.33
N ARG A 147 13.91 -7.71 6.77
CA ARG A 147 12.52 -7.94 7.17
C ARG A 147 11.63 -7.91 5.93
N LEU A 148 10.43 -8.48 6.05
CA LEU A 148 9.36 -8.24 5.10
C LEU A 148 8.90 -6.76 5.23
N PRO A 149 8.66 -6.03 4.13
CA PRO A 149 8.23 -4.65 4.18
C PRO A 149 6.78 -4.53 4.68
N THR A 150 6.46 -3.42 5.33
CA THR A 150 5.06 -3.01 5.47
C THR A 150 4.48 -2.65 4.10
N ILE A 151 3.16 -2.64 3.93
CA ILE A 151 2.51 -2.25 2.68
C ILE A 151 2.81 -0.80 2.32
N LYS A 152 2.96 0.11 3.31
CA LYS A 152 3.42 1.49 3.08
C LYS A 152 4.86 1.54 2.54
N GLN A 153 5.75 0.69 3.05
CA GLN A 153 7.12 0.57 2.53
C GLN A 153 7.09 -0.04 1.11
N LEU A 154 6.38 -1.14 0.89
CA LEU A 154 6.31 -1.79 -0.42
C LEU A 154 5.69 -0.88 -1.49
N TYR A 155 4.66 -0.11 -1.13
CA TYR A 155 4.00 0.83 -2.03
C TYR A 155 4.87 2.04 -2.40
N SER A 156 5.95 2.32 -1.65
CA SER A 156 6.93 3.34 -2.06
C SER A 156 7.58 3.02 -3.41
N LEU A 157 7.71 1.74 -3.76
CA LEU A 157 8.26 1.25 -5.02
C LEU A 157 7.29 1.39 -6.21
N MET A 158 6.00 1.57 -5.96
CA MET A 158 4.95 1.63 -7.00
C MET A 158 5.22 2.78 -7.98
N ASN A 159 5.39 2.46 -9.26
CA ASN A 159 5.66 3.41 -10.34
C ASN A 159 4.45 3.53 -11.28
N PHE A 160 3.73 4.65 -11.19
CA PHE A 160 2.51 4.92 -11.97
C PHE A 160 2.77 5.37 -13.41
N SER A 161 4.02 5.27 -13.89
CA SER A 161 4.31 5.22 -15.32
C SER A 161 4.15 3.80 -15.92
N GLY A 162 3.74 2.82 -15.10
CA GLY A 162 3.33 1.48 -15.53
C GLY A 162 2.03 1.48 -16.35
N ILE A 163 1.80 0.39 -17.07
CA ILE A 163 0.63 0.15 -17.92
C ILE A 163 0.07 -1.22 -17.55
N ASP A 164 -1.12 -1.22 -16.96
CA ASP A 164 -1.86 -2.43 -16.61
C ASP A 164 -2.16 -3.24 -17.89
N PRO A 165 -1.79 -4.53 -17.96
CA PRO A 165 -2.02 -5.36 -19.13
C PRO A 165 -3.51 -5.48 -19.49
N ALA A 166 -4.44 -5.34 -18.54
CA ALA A 166 -5.89 -5.42 -18.75
C ALA A 166 -6.40 -6.66 -19.54
N GLY A 167 -5.58 -7.70 -19.69
CA GLY A 167 -5.90 -8.92 -20.44
C GLY A 167 -4.67 -9.81 -20.63
N PRO A 168 -4.86 -11.08 -21.01
CA PRO A 168 -3.74 -11.99 -21.32
C PRO A 168 -3.02 -11.57 -22.59
N SER A 169 -1.70 -11.78 -22.63
CA SER A 169 -0.83 -11.64 -23.81
C SER A 169 -0.75 -10.23 -24.44
N GLU A 170 -0.98 -9.18 -23.66
CA GLU A 170 -0.98 -7.78 -24.14
C GLU A 170 0.46 -7.23 -24.21
N THR A 171 0.92 -6.88 -25.41
CA THR A 171 2.33 -6.55 -25.70
C THR A 171 2.80 -5.19 -25.19
N ASN A 172 1.88 -4.33 -24.73
CA ASN A 172 2.17 -2.96 -24.28
C ASN A 172 2.14 -2.81 -22.76
N ALA A 173 2.05 -3.92 -22.01
CA ALA A 173 2.11 -3.87 -20.57
C ALA A 173 3.48 -3.35 -20.10
N LYS A 174 3.46 -2.54 -19.03
CA LYS A 174 4.68 -2.07 -18.36
C LYS A 174 4.50 -2.23 -16.86
N PRO A 175 5.42 -2.89 -16.15
CA PRO A 175 5.21 -3.14 -14.74
C PRO A 175 5.28 -1.84 -13.96
N PHE A 176 4.57 -1.81 -12.84
CA PHE A 176 4.51 -0.65 -11.97
C PHE A 176 5.71 -0.61 -11.00
N ILE A 177 6.90 -0.91 -11.49
CA ILE A 177 8.17 -0.83 -10.77
C ILE A 177 9.29 -0.40 -11.72
N ASP A 178 10.33 0.24 -11.19
CA ASP A 178 11.49 0.62 -11.99
C ASP A 178 12.43 -0.57 -12.25
N THR A 179 12.25 -1.21 -13.41
CA THR A 179 13.00 -2.41 -13.81
C THR A 179 14.47 -2.15 -14.14
N ARG A 180 14.92 -0.89 -14.12
CA ARG A 180 16.35 -0.57 -14.18
C ARG A 180 17.08 -0.95 -12.89
N TYR A 181 16.33 -1.03 -11.77
CA TYR A 181 16.87 -1.32 -10.46
C TYR A 181 16.33 -2.63 -9.89
N PHE A 182 15.06 -2.97 -10.13
CA PHE A 182 14.42 -4.13 -9.53
C PHE A 182 14.10 -5.23 -10.56
N ALA A 183 14.48 -6.48 -10.26
CA ALA A 183 14.13 -7.60 -11.12
C ALA A 183 12.63 -7.92 -11.00
N PHE A 184 11.94 -8.09 -12.11
CA PHE A 184 10.50 -8.31 -12.13
C PHE A 184 10.15 -9.32 -13.23
N THR A 185 9.10 -10.10 -13.00
CA THR A 185 8.49 -10.96 -14.02
C THR A 185 6.97 -10.83 -14.00
N TYR A 186 6.35 -10.99 -15.18
CA TYR A 186 4.91 -11.23 -15.30
C TYR A 186 4.61 -12.70 -15.00
N GLY A 187 3.34 -13.03 -14.74
CA GLY A 187 2.95 -14.43 -14.56
C GLY A 187 3.16 -15.26 -15.83
N ASP A 188 3.57 -16.50 -15.67
CA ASP A 188 3.91 -17.42 -16.75
C ASP A 188 2.68 -18.20 -17.25
N GLU A 189 2.15 -17.80 -18.42
CA GLU A 189 0.98 -18.43 -19.03
C GLU A 189 1.25 -19.87 -19.51
N GLU A 190 2.49 -20.24 -19.82
CA GLU A 190 2.86 -21.61 -20.19
C GLU A 190 2.79 -22.55 -18.98
N ARG A 191 3.01 -21.99 -17.77
CA ARG A 191 2.86 -22.69 -16.49
C ARG A 191 1.45 -22.54 -15.88
N GLY A 192 0.51 -21.98 -16.64
CA GLY A 192 -0.90 -21.86 -16.25
C GLY A 192 -1.21 -20.67 -15.34
N GLU A 193 -0.29 -19.72 -15.19
CA GLU A 193 -0.53 -18.46 -14.50
C GLU A 193 -1.22 -17.47 -15.44
N ARG A 194 -1.84 -16.43 -14.87
CA ARG A 194 -2.27 -15.26 -15.63
C ARG A 194 -1.10 -14.29 -15.74
N THR A 195 -1.05 -13.49 -16.81
CA THR A 195 -0.09 -12.37 -16.96
C THR A 195 0.04 -11.51 -15.67
N ILE A 196 -1.05 -11.29 -14.94
CA ILE A 196 -1.10 -10.47 -13.71
C ILE A 196 -0.71 -11.19 -12.42
N ASP A 197 -0.30 -12.46 -12.46
CA ASP A 197 0.06 -13.24 -11.26
C ASP A 197 1.47 -12.88 -10.76
N SER A 198 1.68 -11.60 -10.46
CA SER A 198 2.93 -11.03 -9.93
C SER A 198 2.68 -10.21 -8.67
N GLN A 199 2.02 -10.84 -7.70
CA GLN A 199 1.75 -10.26 -6.39
C GLN A 199 2.96 -10.36 -5.48
N PHE A 200 3.13 -9.37 -4.59
CA PHE A 200 4.22 -9.28 -3.63
C PHE A 200 3.69 -9.15 -2.21
N TRP A 201 4.23 -9.94 -1.29
CA TRP A 201 3.84 -9.91 0.12
C TRP A 201 4.26 -8.64 0.84
N SER A 202 3.41 -8.20 1.76
CA SER A 202 3.76 -7.24 2.82
C SER A 202 3.55 -7.87 4.20
N SER A 203 4.04 -7.21 5.25
CA SER A 203 3.85 -7.63 6.64
C SER A 203 2.50 -7.24 7.24
N ASN A 204 1.63 -6.58 6.48
CA ASN A 204 0.35 -6.09 6.97
C ASN A 204 -0.74 -7.16 6.85
N ILE A 205 -0.97 -7.88 7.96
CA ILE A 205 -2.14 -8.74 8.11
C ILE A 205 -3.38 -7.85 8.16
N TYR A 206 -4.38 -8.15 7.32
CA TYR A 206 -5.66 -7.44 7.36
C TYR A 206 -6.37 -7.79 8.66
N THR A 207 -6.81 -6.77 9.40
CA THR A 207 -7.48 -6.96 10.69
C THR A 207 -8.93 -7.42 10.53
N GLY A 208 -9.53 -7.17 9.38
CA GLY A 208 -10.81 -7.76 8.99
C GLY A 208 -10.63 -9.12 8.32
N ASP A 209 -11.67 -9.53 7.63
CA ASP A 209 -11.74 -10.75 6.86
C ASP A 209 -12.18 -10.42 5.43
N VAL A 210 -11.68 -11.22 4.48
CA VAL A 210 -12.10 -11.20 3.07
C VAL A 210 -12.83 -12.50 2.76
N PHE A 211 -13.53 -12.59 1.63
CA PHE A 211 -14.12 -13.85 1.14
C PHE A 211 -14.81 -14.67 2.24
N ARG A 212 -15.91 -14.12 2.79
CA ARG A 212 -16.79 -14.75 3.79
C ARG A 212 -16.04 -15.29 5.02
N GLY A 213 -15.22 -14.47 5.68
CA GLY A 213 -14.56 -14.84 6.94
C GLY A 213 -13.11 -15.30 6.83
N SER A 214 -12.49 -15.23 5.64
CA SER A 214 -11.11 -15.66 5.46
C SER A 214 -10.11 -14.62 6.00
N PRO A 215 -9.14 -15.03 6.84
CA PRO A 215 -8.04 -14.14 7.21
C PRO A 215 -7.23 -13.76 5.97
N ALA A 216 -6.60 -12.59 5.99
CA ALA A 216 -5.97 -12.05 4.80
C ALA A 216 -4.68 -11.27 5.11
N VAL A 217 -3.84 -11.12 4.09
CA VAL A 217 -2.63 -10.29 4.16
C VAL A 217 -2.61 -9.34 2.97
N PHE A 218 -2.32 -8.06 3.22
CA PHE A 218 -2.13 -7.11 2.14
C PHE A 218 -0.89 -7.44 1.33
N GLY A 219 -1.02 -7.39 0.02
CA GLY A 219 0.10 -7.41 -0.90
C GLY A 219 -0.08 -6.36 -2.00
N LEU A 220 0.99 -6.19 -2.76
CA LEU A 220 1.07 -5.29 -3.89
C LEU A 220 1.25 -6.09 -5.16
N ASN A 221 0.39 -5.88 -6.16
CA ASN A 221 0.60 -6.46 -7.47
C ASN A 221 1.26 -5.44 -8.39
N LEU A 222 2.50 -5.73 -8.79
CA LEU A 222 3.31 -4.85 -9.62
C LEU A 222 3.08 -5.10 -11.12
N ALA A 223 2.34 -6.14 -11.50
CA ALA A 223 1.89 -6.34 -12.87
C ALA A 223 0.68 -5.45 -13.21
N ASP A 224 -0.28 -5.32 -12.29
CA ASP A 224 -1.56 -4.63 -12.53
C ASP A 224 -1.78 -3.38 -11.66
N GLY A 225 -0.82 -3.02 -10.80
CA GLY A 225 -0.79 -1.73 -10.10
C GLY A 225 -1.77 -1.60 -8.94
N ARG A 226 -2.00 -2.66 -8.14
CA ARG A 226 -3.06 -2.67 -7.10
C ARG A 226 -2.60 -3.20 -5.75
N ILE A 227 -3.16 -2.62 -4.67
CA ILE A 227 -3.11 -3.20 -3.32
C ILE A 227 -4.37 -4.03 -3.09
N LYS A 228 -4.21 -5.28 -2.66
CA LYS A 228 -5.31 -6.16 -2.25
C LYS A 228 -4.94 -6.92 -0.97
N ALA A 229 -5.93 -7.24 -0.15
CA ALA A 229 -5.79 -8.28 0.86
C ALA A 229 -6.06 -9.66 0.24
N TYR A 230 -5.10 -10.57 0.34
CA TYR A 230 -5.17 -11.92 -0.20
C TYR A 230 -5.53 -12.92 0.90
N ALA A 231 -6.56 -13.74 0.66
CA ALA A 231 -7.01 -14.74 1.61
C ALA A 231 -5.92 -15.78 1.91
N ILE A 232 -5.75 -16.10 3.19
CA ILE A 232 -4.81 -17.11 3.69
C ILE A 232 -5.50 -18.14 4.61
N PRO A 233 -6.53 -18.86 4.11
CA PRO A 233 -7.36 -19.74 4.93
C PRO A 233 -6.52 -20.84 5.60
N GLY A 234 -6.64 -20.99 6.91
CA GLY A 234 -5.88 -21.98 7.70
C GLY A 234 -4.36 -21.82 7.63
N GLY A 235 -3.85 -20.62 7.32
CA GLY A 235 -2.43 -20.39 7.05
C GLY A 235 -1.94 -21.00 5.73
N GLY A 236 -2.86 -21.48 4.88
CA GLY A 236 -2.67 -21.72 3.45
C GLY A 236 -2.93 -20.46 2.64
N GLY A 237 -3.16 -20.58 1.33
CA GLY A 237 -3.41 -19.44 0.43
C GLY A 237 -2.49 -19.43 -0.78
N PRO A 238 -2.51 -18.36 -1.60
CA PRO A 238 -1.63 -18.23 -2.74
C PRO A 238 -0.16 -18.16 -2.28
N LYS A 239 0.75 -18.47 -3.21
CA LYS A 239 2.16 -18.10 -3.08
C LYS A 239 2.37 -16.83 -3.88
N ASN A 240 3.09 -15.88 -3.31
CA ASN A 240 3.40 -14.60 -3.94
C ASN A 240 4.91 -14.34 -3.86
N PHE A 241 5.41 -13.43 -4.68
CA PHE A 241 6.79 -12.96 -4.60
C PHE A 241 7.03 -12.15 -3.32
N ALA A 242 8.29 -11.88 -3.00
CA ALA A 242 8.65 -10.98 -1.90
C ALA A 242 9.95 -10.22 -2.21
N TYR A 243 9.92 -8.91 -2.00
CA TYR A 243 11.13 -8.14 -1.72
C TYR A 243 11.32 -8.07 -0.21
N PHE A 244 12.58 -7.99 0.23
CA PHE A 244 12.92 -7.77 1.63
C PHE A 244 13.59 -6.43 1.78
N VAL A 245 13.37 -5.80 2.93
CA VAL A 245 13.80 -4.43 3.19
C VAL A 245 14.58 -4.36 4.50
N ARG A 246 15.45 -3.36 4.61
CA ARG A 246 16.11 -2.94 5.85
C ARG A 246 16.20 -1.40 5.89
N GLY A 247 16.80 -0.85 6.93
CA GLY A 247 16.93 0.62 7.08
C GLY A 247 15.68 1.25 7.68
N ASN A 248 15.36 2.49 7.26
CA ASN A 248 14.37 3.38 7.88
C ASN A 248 13.12 2.65 8.43
N GLN A 249 13.03 2.53 9.75
CA GLN A 249 11.90 1.84 10.41
C GLN A 249 10.69 2.75 10.62
N ASP A 250 10.85 4.06 10.43
CA ASP A 250 9.79 5.04 10.64
C ASP A 250 9.02 5.38 9.36
N TYR A 251 9.55 4.98 8.18
CA TYR A 251 8.80 5.08 6.94
C TYR A 251 7.48 4.31 7.03
N GLY A 252 6.35 5.02 6.89
CA GLY A 252 5.01 4.47 7.09
C GLY A 252 4.36 4.82 8.43
N LYS A 253 5.08 5.44 9.37
CA LYS A 253 4.55 5.87 10.68
C LYS A 253 4.21 7.35 10.64
N ASN A 254 2.92 7.67 10.65
CA ASN A 254 2.44 9.05 10.68
C ASN A 254 2.61 9.69 12.06
N LYS A 255 2.62 11.02 12.11
CA LYS A 255 2.60 11.83 13.33
C LYS A 255 1.54 12.92 13.20
N PHE A 256 0.28 12.51 13.38
CA PHE A 256 -0.88 13.39 13.22
C PHE A 256 -1.02 14.39 14.38
N VAL A 257 -1.36 15.62 14.03
CA VAL A 257 -1.66 16.72 14.95
C VAL A 257 -2.95 17.39 14.48
N ASP A 258 -3.99 17.35 15.32
CA ASP A 258 -5.22 18.11 15.10
C ASP A 258 -4.96 19.58 15.42
N ASN A 259 -5.00 20.44 14.39
CA ASN A 259 -4.71 21.86 14.52
C ASN A 259 -5.88 22.66 15.13
N LYS A 260 -7.02 22.01 15.41
CA LYS A 260 -8.23 22.60 16.00
C LYS A 260 -8.89 23.70 15.15
N ASP A 261 -8.57 23.73 13.87
CA ASP A 261 -9.09 24.68 12.87
C ASP A 261 -9.78 23.97 11.68
N GLY A 262 -10.02 22.66 11.79
CA GLY A 262 -10.54 21.85 10.69
C GLY A 262 -9.46 21.18 9.82
N THR A 263 -8.19 21.32 10.17
CA THR A 263 -7.05 20.65 9.52
C THR A 263 -6.31 19.69 10.44
N VAL A 264 -5.60 18.73 9.84
CA VAL A 264 -4.73 17.76 10.52
C VAL A 264 -3.36 17.78 9.86
N SER A 265 -2.32 18.11 10.62
CA SER A 265 -0.93 18.04 10.14
C SER A 265 -0.37 16.64 10.36
N ASP A 266 0.31 16.07 9.37
CA ASP A 266 1.15 14.90 9.54
C ASP A 266 2.62 15.32 9.51
N LEU A 267 3.20 15.49 10.70
CA LEU A 267 4.58 15.96 10.85
C LEU A 267 5.63 14.94 10.36
N ALA A 268 5.24 13.68 10.13
CA ALA A 268 6.13 12.66 9.59
C ALA A 268 6.31 12.79 8.07
N THR A 269 5.29 13.26 7.37
CA THR A 269 5.26 13.39 5.90
C THR A 269 5.42 14.84 5.43
N GLY A 270 5.20 15.82 6.32
CA GLY A 270 5.20 17.24 5.96
C GLY A 270 3.91 17.68 5.27
N LEU A 271 2.85 16.87 5.34
CA LEU A 271 1.56 17.16 4.71
C LEU A 271 0.54 17.67 5.73
N MET A 272 -0.36 18.54 5.28
CA MET A 272 -1.53 18.99 6.02
C MET A 272 -2.79 18.60 5.26
N TRP A 273 -3.77 18.08 5.98
CA TRP A 273 -4.97 17.48 5.42
C TRP A 273 -6.21 18.22 5.92
N MET A 274 -7.25 18.25 5.07
CA MET A 274 -8.59 18.52 5.58
C MET A 274 -8.99 17.44 6.58
N LYS A 275 -9.53 17.85 7.73
CA LYS A 275 -9.98 16.92 8.78
C LYS A 275 -11.25 16.17 8.39
N PHE A 276 -12.12 16.79 7.61
CA PHE A 276 -13.34 16.21 7.05
C PHE A 276 -13.17 15.90 5.55
N ASP A 277 -14.12 15.14 5.01
CA ASP A 277 -14.25 14.80 3.60
C ASP A 277 -15.32 15.64 2.90
N SER A 278 -15.46 15.47 1.59
CA SER A 278 -16.43 16.15 0.71
C SER A 278 -17.91 15.95 1.08
N LYS A 279 -18.24 15.03 1.99
CA LYS A 279 -19.60 14.61 2.40
C LYS A 279 -20.50 14.06 1.29
N LYS A 280 -20.02 14.01 0.06
CA LYS A 280 -20.68 13.42 -1.11
C LYS A 280 -19.64 12.84 -2.08
N GLY A 281 -20.04 11.81 -2.81
CA GLY A 281 -19.28 11.32 -3.95
C GLY A 281 -19.27 12.35 -5.09
N MET A 282 -18.20 12.32 -5.87
CA MET A 282 -17.99 13.15 -7.05
C MET A 282 -17.36 12.28 -8.14
N ASN A 283 -17.58 12.63 -9.41
CA ASN A 283 -16.73 12.09 -10.47
C ASN A 283 -15.33 12.73 -10.40
N TRP A 284 -14.39 12.26 -11.22
CA TRP A 284 -13.00 12.69 -11.09
C TRP A 284 -12.75 14.15 -11.51
N GLN A 285 -13.43 14.63 -12.55
CA GLN A 285 -13.37 16.04 -12.98
C GLN A 285 -13.91 16.97 -11.88
N GLU A 286 -15.04 16.61 -11.29
CA GLU A 286 -15.64 17.34 -10.17
C GLU A 286 -14.74 17.36 -8.94
N ALA A 287 -14.05 16.26 -8.64
CA ALA A 287 -13.11 16.17 -7.52
C ALA A 287 -11.92 17.14 -7.68
N LEU A 288 -11.40 17.27 -8.90
CA LEU A 288 -10.35 18.22 -9.23
C LEU A 288 -10.84 19.67 -9.15
N ALA A 289 -11.99 19.97 -9.75
CA ALA A 289 -12.61 21.29 -9.70
C ALA A 289 -12.97 21.71 -8.26
N TRP A 290 -13.32 20.76 -7.39
CA TRP A 290 -13.59 21.03 -5.97
C TRP A 290 -12.36 21.57 -5.24
N ALA A 291 -11.14 21.12 -5.59
CA ALA A 291 -9.92 21.67 -5.03
C ALA A 291 -9.72 23.14 -5.43
N GLU A 292 -9.93 23.48 -6.70
CA GLU A 292 -9.88 24.87 -7.18
C GLU A 292 -10.93 25.74 -6.50
N GLU A 293 -12.15 25.23 -6.30
CA GLU A 293 -13.22 25.91 -5.57
C GLU A 293 -12.80 26.25 -4.14
N LYS A 294 -12.18 25.30 -3.42
CA LYS A 294 -11.68 25.53 -2.05
C LYS A 294 -10.52 26.49 -2.01
N ASN A 295 -9.68 26.52 -3.03
CA ASN A 295 -8.61 27.49 -3.15
C ASN A 295 -9.13 28.90 -3.37
N ALA A 296 -10.11 29.08 -4.27
CA ALA A 296 -10.75 30.37 -4.51
C ALA A 296 -11.47 30.91 -3.27
N GLN A 297 -11.97 30.02 -2.40
CA GLN A 297 -12.62 30.36 -1.13
C GLN A 297 -11.63 30.67 0.01
N ASN A 298 -10.32 30.51 -0.21
CA ASN A 298 -9.31 30.52 0.84
C ASN A 298 -9.73 29.63 2.04
N PHE A 299 -10.22 28.43 1.71
CA PHE A 299 -10.90 27.58 2.65
C PHE A 299 -9.97 27.13 3.78
N LEU A 300 -10.43 27.25 5.04
CA LEU A 300 -9.64 27.06 6.26
C LEU A 300 -8.37 27.95 6.31
N GLY A 301 -8.35 29.06 5.59
CA GLY A 301 -7.23 29.99 5.54
C GLY A 301 -6.15 29.65 4.52
N TYR A 302 -6.39 28.68 3.64
CA TYR A 302 -5.41 28.21 2.64
C TYR A 302 -5.98 28.21 1.22
N SER A 303 -5.09 28.39 0.24
CA SER A 303 -5.43 28.54 -1.19
C SER A 303 -4.62 27.63 -2.12
N ASP A 304 -4.00 26.58 -1.57
CA ASP A 304 -3.10 25.63 -2.23
C ASP A 304 -3.49 24.17 -1.92
N TRP A 305 -4.76 23.94 -1.62
CA TRP A 305 -5.34 22.60 -1.53
C TRP A 305 -5.29 21.88 -2.87
N ARG A 306 -4.99 20.59 -2.83
CA ARG A 306 -5.00 19.71 -4.00
C ARG A 306 -5.56 18.34 -3.67
N LEU A 307 -6.02 17.64 -4.69
CA LEU A 307 -6.34 16.23 -4.59
C LEU A 307 -5.03 15.44 -4.36
N PRO A 308 -4.94 14.57 -3.34
CA PRO A 308 -3.73 13.81 -3.05
C PRO A 308 -3.44 12.82 -4.18
N ASN A 309 -2.17 12.57 -4.46
CA ASN A 309 -1.82 11.45 -5.33
C ASN A 309 -2.00 10.11 -4.60
N ALA A 310 -1.83 9.00 -5.33
CA ALA A 310 -2.11 7.67 -4.80
C ALA A 310 -1.24 7.28 -3.61
N LYS A 311 0.02 7.74 -3.56
CA LYS A 311 0.94 7.45 -2.45
C LYS A 311 0.65 8.31 -1.22
N GLU A 312 0.24 9.55 -1.42
CA GLU A 312 -0.18 10.44 -0.33
C GLU A 312 -1.46 9.95 0.34
N LEU A 313 -2.48 9.62 -0.44
CA LEU A 313 -3.74 9.14 0.14
C LEU A 313 -3.56 7.79 0.85
N GLN A 314 -2.70 6.92 0.32
CA GLN A 314 -2.35 5.66 0.98
C GLN A 314 -1.58 5.88 2.29
N SER A 315 -0.81 6.97 2.40
CA SER A 315 -0.02 7.27 3.60
C SER A 315 -0.86 7.47 4.86
N ILE A 316 -2.12 7.88 4.73
CA ILE A 316 -3.04 8.08 5.87
C ILE A 316 -3.93 6.86 6.16
N VAL A 317 -3.78 5.76 5.41
CA VAL A 317 -4.46 4.49 5.71
C VAL A 317 -3.89 3.91 6.99
N ASP A 318 -4.78 3.51 7.89
CA ASP A 318 -4.45 2.73 9.08
C ASP A 318 -4.83 1.27 8.87
N TYR A 319 -3.83 0.46 8.50
CA TYR A 319 -3.98 -0.97 8.27
C TYR A 319 -4.23 -1.80 9.54
N GLN A 320 -4.29 -1.19 10.72
CA GLN A 320 -4.71 -1.83 11.97
C GLN A 320 -6.21 -1.64 12.25
N ARG A 321 -6.93 -0.95 11.37
CA ARG A 321 -8.35 -0.62 11.52
C ARG A 321 -9.14 -1.15 10.34
N SER A 322 -10.34 -1.65 10.62
CA SER A 322 -11.25 -2.10 9.59
C SER A 322 -12.70 -2.09 10.09
N PRO A 323 -13.70 -1.99 9.19
CA PRO A 323 -15.10 -2.01 9.59
C PRO A 323 -15.48 -3.25 10.40
N ASN A 324 -14.95 -4.42 10.05
CA ASN A 324 -15.27 -5.68 10.72
C ASN A 324 -14.61 -5.86 12.09
N LYS A 325 -13.42 -5.26 12.32
CA LYS A 325 -12.66 -5.44 13.56
C LYS A 325 -12.83 -4.32 14.57
N THR A 326 -12.72 -3.08 14.11
CA THR A 326 -12.68 -1.89 14.96
C THR A 326 -13.94 -1.04 14.84
N THR A 327 -14.92 -1.47 14.02
CA THR A 327 -16.15 -0.71 13.75
C THR A 327 -15.86 0.71 13.27
N SER A 328 -14.75 0.89 12.55
CA SER A 328 -14.28 2.17 12.04
C SER A 328 -13.71 2.03 10.65
N ALA A 329 -13.58 3.15 9.94
CA ALA A 329 -12.76 3.22 8.75
C ALA A 329 -11.29 2.87 9.04
N ALA A 330 -10.56 2.50 7.98
CA ALA A 330 -9.12 2.26 7.97
C ALA A 330 -8.33 3.59 7.98
N ILE A 331 -8.60 4.46 8.95
CA ILE A 331 -7.94 5.76 9.14
C ILE A 331 -7.83 6.11 10.63
N ASP A 332 -6.83 6.89 11.00
CA ASP A 332 -6.68 7.40 12.37
C ASP A 332 -7.92 8.20 12.81
N SER A 333 -8.32 8.05 14.07
CA SER A 333 -9.49 8.71 14.66
C SER A 333 -9.41 10.24 14.75
N THR A 334 -8.24 10.82 14.49
CA THR A 334 -8.06 12.26 14.34
C THR A 334 -8.82 12.81 13.14
N PHE A 335 -9.06 11.97 12.12
CA PHE A 335 -9.83 12.34 10.95
C PHE A 335 -11.32 12.05 11.12
N GLU A 336 -12.15 12.96 10.61
CA GLU A 336 -13.57 12.73 10.43
C GLU A 336 -13.82 12.09 9.06
N ILE A 337 -14.71 11.11 9.01
CA ILE A 337 -15.06 10.41 7.77
C ILE A 337 -16.57 10.16 7.69
N SER A 338 -17.12 10.32 6.49
CA SER A 338 -18.53 10.07 6.22
C SER A 338 -18.87 8.59 6.40
N ILE A 339 -20.14 8.36 6.75
CA ILE A 339 -20.72 7.02 6.84
C ILE A 339 -21.66 6.86 5.64
N ILE A 340 -21.57 5.70 4.99
CA ILE A 340 -22.32 5.35 3.79
C ILE A 340 -23.10 4.05 4.01
N LYS A 341 -23.97 3.69 3.07
CA LYS A 341 -24.51 2.33 2.93
C LYS A 341 -23.86 1.65 1.73
N ASN A 342 -22.98 0.67 1.95
CA ASN A 342 -22.27 -0.04 0.88
C ASN A 342 -23.22 -0.79 -0.07
N GLU A 343 -22.64 -1.41 -1.08
CA GLU A 343 -23.30 -2.18 -2.12
C GLU A 343 -24.20 -3.29 -1.54
N GLY A 344 -23.79 -3.87 -0.40
CA GLY A 344 -24.54 -4.83 0.40
C GLY A 344 -25.62 -4.23 1.31
N LYS A 345 -25.89 -2.91 1.19
CA LYS A 345 -26.82 -2.13 2.03
C LYS A 345 -26.42 -2.03 3.51
N GLU A 346 -25.16 -2.30 3.83
CA GLU A 346 -24.62 -2.23 5.19
C GLU A 346 -23.97 -0.89 5.49
N LYS A 347 -23.92 -0.51 6.78
CA LYS A 347 -23.17 0.67 7.22
C LYS A 347 -21.68 0.48 6.94
N ASP A 348 -21.07 1.42 6.23
CA ASP A 348 -19.66 1.34 5.81
C ASP A 348 -19.04 2.74 5.67
N PHE A 349 -17.84 2.82 5.10
CA PHE A 349 -17.07 4.06 4.88
C PHE A 349 -16.61 4.22 3.43
N PRO A 350 -16.57 5.45 2.90
CA PRO A 350 -16.36 5.67 1.47
C PRO A 350 -14.94 5.35 0.99
N TRP A 351 -14.86 5.25 -0.33
CA TRP A 351 -13.61 5.25 -1.08
C TRP A 351 -13.29 6.68 -1.51
N PHE A 352 -12.00 6.96 -1.70
CA PHE A 352 -11.53 8.32 -1.94
C PHE A 352 -10.70 8.40 -3.21
N TRP A 353 -11.01 9.39 -4.05
CA TRP A 353 -10.23 9.67 -5.25
C TRP A 353 -8.80 10.08 -4.92
N THR A 354 -7.90 9.65 -5.78
CA THR A 354 -6.56 10.21 -5.92
C THR A 354 -6.50 11.04 -7.21
N SER A 355 -5.49 11.90 -7.32
CA SER A 355 -5.18 12.62 -8.56
C SER A 355 -4.41 11.77 -9.59
N THR A 356 -4.08 10.52 -9.24
CA THR A 356 -3.26 9.62 -10.06
C THR A 356 -4.14 8.80 -11.01
N THR A 357 -3.89 8.92 -12.31
CA THR A 357 -4.52 8.10 -13.36
C THR A 357 -4.00 6.66 -13.29
N HIS A 358 -4.89 5.68 -13.48
CA HIS A 358 -4.52 4.27 -13.65
C HIS A 358 -4.51 3.92 -15.13
N VAL A 359 -3.33 3.84 -15.73
CA VAL A 359 -3.18 3.57 -17.17
C VAL A 359 -3.29 2.07 -17.42
N SER A 360 -4.06 1.71 -18.44
CA SER A 360 -4.17 0.33 -18.92
C SER A 360 -3.91 0.27 -20.43
N SER A 361 -3.55 -0.92 -20.91
CA SER A 361 -3.36 -1.21 -22.34
C SER A 361 -4.62 -0.94 -23.19
N ARG A 362 -5.81 -1.00 -22.59
CA ARG A 362 -7.10 -0.89 -23.28
C ARG A 362 -7.69 0.51 -23.31
N LYS A 363 -7.51 1.29 -22.24
CA LYS A 363 -7.92 2.70 -22.20
C LYS A 363 -6.86 3.51 -21.45
N ALA A 364 -6.11 4.30 -22.22
CA ALA A 364 -5.05 5.14 -21.70
C ALA A 364 -5.64 6.46 -21.15
N GLY A 365 -6.17 6.43 -19.93
CA GLY A 365 -6.65 7.64 -19.26
C GLY A 365 -8.02 7.52 -18.62
N ALA A 366 -8.81 6.49 -18.95
CA ALA A 366 -10.21 6.41 -18.54
C ALA A 366 -10.45 6.14 -17.04
N SER A 367 -9.44 5.68 -16.30
CA SER A 367 -9.57 5.36 -14.88
C SER A 367 -8.60 6.16 -14.02
N ALA A 368 -9.01 6.49 -12.80
CA ALA A 368 -8.14 7.04 -11.77
C ALA A 368 -8.09 6.10 -10.57
N ASN A 369 -7.01 6.18 -9.79
CA ASN A 369 -6.89 5.39 -8.58
C ASN A 369 -7.78 5.92 -7.46
N TYR A 370 -8.29 5.01 -6.65
CA TYR A 370 -8.94 5.31 -5.38
C TYR A 370 -8.37 4.44 -4.26
N ILE A 371 -8.54 4.90 -3.02
CA ILE A 371 -8.23 4.14 -1.80
C ILE A 371 -9.52 3.86 -1.02
N SER A 372 -9.74 2.61 -0.64
CA SER A 372 -10.91 2.19 0.13
C SER A 372 -10.67 2.35 1.62
N PHE A 373 -11.40 3.25 2.30
CA PHE A 373 -11.33 3.38 3.76
C PHE A 373 -12.40 2.54 4.48
N GLY A 374 -13.44 2.12 3.77
CA GLY A 374 -14.36 1.05 4.15
C GLY A 374 -14.03 -0.27 3.47
N ARG A 375 -14.96 -1.22 3.46
CA ARG A 375 -14.77 -2.52 2.79
C ARG A 375 -14.63 -2.34 1.28
N ALA A 376 -13.78 -3.16 0.67
CA ALA A 376 -13.59 -3.17 -0.77
C ALA A 376 -14.48 -4.27 -1.37
N MET A 377 -15.74 -3.89 -1.58
CA MET A 377 -16.80 -4.82 -1.92
C MET A 377 -16.67 -5.39 -3.33
N GLY A 378 -17.04 -6.65 -3.48
CA GLY A 378 -17.40 -7.25 -4.76
C GLY A 378 -18.52 -8.26 -4.57
N TYR A 379 -19.00 -8.80 -5.68
CA TYR A 379 -20.10 -9.75 -5.68
C TYR A 379 -19.54 -11.10 -6.03
N GLU A 380 -19.94 -12.10 -5.27
CA GLU A 380 -19.46 -13.45 -5.43
C GLU A 380 -20.55 -14.39 -4.95
N ALA A 381 -20.88 -15.37 -5.80
CA ALA A 381 -21.92 -16.37 -5.53
C ALA A 381 -23.19 -15.73 -4.93
N GLU A 382 -23.73 -14.76 -5.68
CA GLU A 382 -24.98 -14.03 -5.40
C GLU A 382 -24.97 -13.18 -4.12
N ASN A 383 -23.80 -12.84 -3.57
CA ASN A 383 -23.68 -12.05 -2.35
C ASN A 383 -22.58 -10.99 -2.47
N TRP A 384 -22.83 -9.84 -1.84
CA TRP A 384 -21.81 -8.81 -1.64
C TRP A 384 -20.87 -9.21 -0.51
N VAL A 385 -19.57 -9.21 -0.79
CA VAL A 385 -18.51 -9.62 0.14
C VAL A 385 -17.35 -8.62 0.05
N ASP A 386 -16.60 -8.46 1.15
CA ASP A 386 -15.32 -7.75 1.13
C ASP A 386 -14.29 -8.64 0.41
N LEU A 387 -13.86 -8.26 -0.79
CA LEU A 387 -12.91 -9.05 -1.59
C LEU A 387 -11.46 -8.66 -1.31
N HIS A 388 -11.22 -7.40 -0.94
CA HIS A 388 -9.85 -6.84 -0.95
C HIS A 388 -9.48 -6.08 0.33
N GLY A 389 -10.42 -5.86 1.25
CA GLY A 389 -10.20 -5.25 2.54
C GLY A 389 -10.17 -3.72 2.54
N ALA A 390 -10.51 -3.14 3.69
CA ALA A 390 -10.30 -1.72 3.95
C ALA A 390 -8.80 -1.39 3.99
N GLY A 391 -8.37 -0.47 3.13
CA GLY A 391 -6.97 -0.16 2.82
C GLY A 391 -6.52 -0.62 1.43
N ALA A 392 -7.41 -1.26 0.65
CA ALA A 392 -7.15 -1.57 -0.75
C ALA A 392 -7.01 -0.31 -1.62
N GLN A 393 -6.17 -0.41 -2.64
CA GLN A 393 -6.04 0.57 -3.73
C GLN A 393 -6.46 -0.08 -5.03
N ARG A 394 -7.35 0.61 -5.75
CA ARG A 394 -7.95 0.15 -7.00
C ARG A 394 -8.13 1.36 -7.91
N SER A 395 -8.93 1.19 -8.96
CA SER A 395 -9.21 2.23 -9.94
C SER A 395 -10.67 2.18 -10.40
N ASP A 396 -11.29 3.34 -10.59
CA ASP A 396 -12.66 3.48 -11.13
C ASP A 396 -12.67 4.39 -12.36
N PRO A 397 -13.70 4.31 -13.23
CA PRO A 397 -13.87 5.22 -14.35
C PRO A 397 -13.98 6.67 -13.89
N LYS A 398 -13.22 7.57 -14.52
CA LYS A 398 -13.21 9.01 -14.18
C LYS A 398 -14.52 9.71 -14.49
N SER A 399 -15.25 9.22 -15.49
CA SER A 399 -16.51 9.79 -15.97
C SER A 399 -17.65 9.68 -14.96
N GLY A 400 -17.53 8.80 -13.96
CA GLY A 400 -18.62 8.50 -13.03
C GLY A 400 -19.81 7.80 -13.69
N GLN A 401 -19.66 7.23 -14.89
CA GLN A 401 -20.76 6.55 -15.58
C GLN A 401 -20.79 5.05 -15.32
N LEU A 402 -21.91 4.56 -14.79
CA LEU A 402 -22.12 3.12 -14.51
C LEU A 402 -22.21 2.25 -15.76
N ASN A 403 -22.60 2.82 -16.91
CA ASN A 403 -22.69 2.07 -18.18
C ASN A 403 -21.31 1.68 -18.72
N GLU A 404 -20.24 2.34 -18.25
CA GLU A 404 -18.86 1.94 -18.45
C GLU A 404 -18.47 0.78 -17.55
N VAL A 405 -19.32 0.38 -16.61
CA VAL A 405 -19.19 -0.84 -15.82
C VAL A 405 -20.04 -1.97 -16.44
N ALA A 406 -19.43 -3.13 -16.70
CA ALA A 406 -20.05 -4.36 -17.21
C ALA A 406 -20.38 -5.33 -16.07
N ILE A 407 -21.64 -5.75 -15.99
CA ILE A 407 -22.08 -6.81 -15.09
C ILE A 407 -22.23 -8.09 -15.90
N TYR A 408 -21.48 -9.14 -15.56
CA TYR A 408 -21.66 -10.47 -16.15
C TYR A 408 -22.45 -11.36 -15.18
N LYS A 409 -23.24 -12.30 -15.74
CA LYS A 409 -24.15 -13.19 -15.00
C LYS A 409 -23.44 -14.23 -14.11
N ASP A 410 -22.12 -14.22 -14.07
CA ASP A 410 -21.29 -15.29 -13.52
C ASP A 410 -20.60 -14.86 -12.21
N GLY A 411 -21.04 -13.74 -11.62
CA GLY A 411 -20.60 -13.28 -10.30
C GLY A 411 -19.45 -12.28 -10.32
N GLY A 412 -18.51 -12.34 -11.26
CA GLY A 412 -17.49 -11.29 -11.41
C GLY A 412 -18.03 -10.05 -12.12
N TYR A 413 -17.65 -8.84 -11.67
CA TYR A 413 -17.85 -7.65 -12.50
C TYR A 413 -16.58 -7.21 -13.23
N HIS A 414 -16.78 -6.47 -14.30
CA HIS A 414 -15.71 -5.92 -15.12
C HIS A 414 -16.10 -4.50 -15.53
N ILE A 415 -15.19 -3.55 -15.64
CA ILE A 415 -15.48 -2.30 -16.37
C ILE A 415 -15.62 -2.66 -17.87
N LYS A 416 -16.66 -2.23 -18.59
CA LYS A 416 -16.80 -2.44 -20.04
C LYS A 416 -15.57 -1.87 -20.75
N GLY A 417 -14.79 -2.76 -21.36
CA GLY A 417 -13.58 -2.40 -22.11
C GLY A 417 -12.33 -2.13 -21.25
N LEU A 418 -12.39 -2.33 -19.93
CA LEU A 418 -11.25 -2.27 -19.01
C LEU A 418 -11.28 -3.52 -18.14
N ALA A 419 -10.30 -4.41 -18.25
CA ALA A 419 -10.21 -5.47 -17.24
C ALA A 419 -9.75 -4.84 -15.92
N GLY A 420 -10.71 -4.63 -15.04
CA GLY A 420 -10.60 -4.24 -13.64
C GLY A 420 -12.00 -3.84 -13.15
N PRO A 421 -12.35 -3.84 -11.86
CA PRO A 421 -11.72 -4.38 -10.67
C PRO A 421 -12.68 -5.36 -9.92
N GLN A 422 -13.47 -6.19 -10.59
CA GLN A 422 -14.28 -7.20 -9.89
C GLN A 422 -14.13 -8.61 -10.50
N SER A 423 -13.02 -8.86 -11.22
CA SER A 423 -12.73 -10.13 -11.90
C SER A 423 -12.25 -11.26 -10.98
N ASP A 424 -12.35 -11.10 -9.66
CA ASP A 424 -11.90 -12.11 -8.69
C ASP A 424 -13.07 -12.97 -8.16
N GLY A 425 -14.28 -12.80 -8.71
CA GLY A 425 -15.37 -13.78 -8.61
C GLY A 425 -15.19 -14.90 -9.63
N ASP A 426 -15.13 -16.14 -9.16
CA ASP A 426 -14.80 -17.40 -9.86
C ASP A 426 -15.12 -17.46 -11.38
N ARG A 427 -14.11 -17.83 -12.18
CA ARG A 427 -14.35 -18.46 -13.50
C ARG A 427 -14.24 -19.98 -13.35
N PRO A 428 -15.17 -20.76 -13.93
CA PRO A 428 -15.15 -22.21 -13.83
C PRO A 428 -13.89 -22.77 -14.49
N GLN A 429 -13.11 -23.54 -13.74
CA GLN A 429 -12.08 -24.37 -14.33
C GLN A 429 -12.73 -25.29 -15.36
N ARG A 430 -12.18 -25.29 -16.58
CA ARG A 430 -12.35 -26.41 -17.50
C ARG A 430 -11.93 -27.67 -16.73
N ARG A 431 -12.90 -28.53 -16.40
CA ARG A 431 -12.58 -29.86 -15.86
C ARG A 431 -11.60 -30.54 -16.84
N PRO A 432 -10.47 -31.08 -16.39
CA PRO A 432 -9.77 -32.07 -17.20
C PRO A 432 -10.72 -33.26 -17.42
N PRO A 433 -10.57 -34.03 -18.52
CA PRO A 433 -11.46 -35.15 -18.79
C PRO A 433 -11.35 -36.16 -17.64
N MET A 434 -12.37 -36.24 -16.79
CA MET A 434 -12.51 -37.35 -15.87
C MET A 434 -12.87 -38.58 -16.70
N LEU A 435 -11.97 -39.55 -16.63
CA LEU A 435 -12.18 -40.92 -17.07
C LEU A 435 -13.52 -41.43 -16.55
N GLU A 436 -14.21 -42.19 -17.41
CA GLU A 436 -15.42 -42.95 -17.11
C GLU A 436 -15.28 -43.72 -15.79
N ASN A 437 -16.23 -43.52 -14.88
CA ASN A 437 -17.09 -44.59 -14.37
C ASN A 437 -17.95 -44.10 -13.19
N GLY A 438 -19.23 -44.50 -13.19
CA GLY A 438 -19.98 -44.67 -11.95
C GLY A 438 -21.07 -43.64 -11.68
N SER A 439 -22.28 -43.98 -12.11
CA SER A 439 -23.58 -43.49 -11.66
C SER A 439 -23.70 -43.22 -10.15
N ILE A 440 -24.41 -42.16 -9.76
CA ILE A 440 -25.42 -42.13 -8.67
C ILE A 440 -26.43 -41.01 -8.98
N ALA A 441 -27.68 -41.28 -8.62
CA ALA A 441 -28.93 -40.74 -9.14
C ALA A 441 -29.33 -39.32 -8.71
N ASP A 442 -30.19 -38.73 -9.54
CA ASP A 442 -31.02 -37.55 -9.30
C ASP A 442 -31.81 -37.61 -7.98
N GLY A 443 -31.86 -36.46 -7.29
CA GLY A 443 -32.74 -36.22 -6.15
C GLY A 443 -32.92 -34.73 -5.88
N ASN A 444 -34.00 -34.16 -6.44
CA ASN A 444 -34.68 -32.91 -6.04
C ASN A 444 -33.82 -31.75 -5.48
N MET A 445 -33.37 -30.86 -6.37
CA MET A 445 -33.09 -29.46 -6.03
C MET A 445 -34.27 -28.59 -6.50
N PRO A 446 -34.82 -27.69 -5.66
CA PRO A 446 -35.88 -26.78 -6.08
C PRO A 446 -35.39 -25.87 -7.20
N ARG A 447 -36.28 -25.59 -8.16
CA ARG A 447 -36.03 -24.69 -9.30
C ARG A 447 -35.57 -23.30 -8.80
N PRO A 448 -34.69 -22.63 -9.57
CA PRO A 448 -34.08 -21.35 -9.17
C PRO A 448 -35.18 -20.31 -8.90
N MET A 449 -35.17 -19.78 -7.68
CA MET A 449 -35.90 -18.57 -7.34
C MET A 449 -35.10 -17.40 -7.93
N GLY A 450 -35.80 -16.52 -8.66
CA GLY A 450 -35.21 -15.33 -9.25
C GLY A 450 -34.61 -14.37 -8.21
N PRO A 451 -34.00 -13.27 -8.68
CA PRO A 451 -33.31 -12.31 -7.81
C PRO A 451 -34.23 -11.80 -6.70
N PRO A 452 -33.69 -11.48 -5.51
CA PRO A 452 -34.47 -10.97 -4.39
C PRO A 452 -35.21 -9.68 -4.80
N PRO A 453 -36.40 -9.43 -4.24
CA PRO A 453 -37.20 -8.28 -4.65
C PRO A 453 -36.53 -6.97 -4.21
N GLY A 454 -36.13 -6.13 -5.18
CA GLY A 454 -35.98 -4.69 -4.98
C GLY A 454 -34.62 -4.02 -5.25
N GLY A 455 -33.80 -4.54 -6.15
CA GLY A 455 -32.66 -3.80 -6.71
C GLY A 455 -31.84 -4.66 -7.67
N THR A 456 -31.37 -4.09 -8.78
CA THR A 456 -30.42 -4.79 -9.66
C THR A 456 -28.99 -4.60 -9.14
N PRO A 457 -28.03 -5.48 -9.51
CA PRO A 457 -26.62 -5.24 -9.22
C PRO A 457 -26.09 -3.89 -9.75
N GLU A 458 -26.73 -3.31 -10.78
CA GLU A 458 -26.41 -1.97 -11.29
C GLU A 458 -26.70 -0.86 -10.26
N ASP A 459 -27.73 -1.02 -9.41
CA ASP A 459 -28.16 0.01 -8.44
C ASP A 459 -27.20 0.21 -7.25
N ALA A 460 -26.19 -0.66 -7.13
CA ALA A 460 -25.31 -0.73 -5.97
C ALA A 460 -23.87 -0.27 -6.27
N ILE A 461 -23.42 -0.34 -7.53
CA ILE A 461 -22.03 -0.01 -7.89
C ILE A 461 -21.83 1.48 -7.76
N ARG A 462 -20.82 1.90 -7.01
CA ARG A 462 -20.40 3.29 -6.97
C ARG A 462 -19.22 3.51 -7.89
N VAL A 463 -19.33 4.57 -8.66
CA VAL A 463 -18.26 5.11 -9.51
C VAL A 463 -17.91 6.55 -9.12
N ASP A 464 -18.69 7.13 -8.21
CA ASP A 464 -18.40 8.41 -7.57
C ASP A 464 -17.69 8.17 -6.24
N ASN A 465 -16.50 8.75 -6.10
CA ASN A 465 -15.68 8.61 -4.89
C ASN A 465 -15.65 9.93 -4.11
N TYR A 466 -15.39 9.82 -2.82
CA TYR A 466 -15.29 10.98 -1.92
C TYR A 466 -13.93 11.65 -2.09
N VAL A 467 -13.80 12.86 -1.56
CA VAL A 467 -12.56 13.64 -1.67
C VAL A 467 -12.12 14.13 -0.29
N ARG A 468 -10.82 14.10 -0.06
CA ARG A 468 -10.13 14.76 1.06
C ARG A 468 -8.90 15.45 0.48
N LEU A 469 -8.84 16.77 0.62
CA LEU A 469 -7.73 17.54 0.06
C LEU A 469 -6.54 17.56 1.01
N VAL A 470 -5.38 17.72 0.39
CA VAL A 470 -4.08 17.80 1.04
C VAL A 470 -3.36 19.06 0.56
N ARG A 471 -2.42 19.54 1.36
CA ARG A 471 -1.42 20.55 1.00
C ARG A 471 -0.11 20.22 1.71
N ASN A 472 0.97 20.87 1.31
CA ASN A 472 2.22 20.80 2.06
C ASN A 472 2.12 21.72 3.29
N ILE A 473 2.73 21.34 4.39
CA ILE A 473 2.98 22.27 5.50
C ILE A 473 4.01 23.27 4.98
N SER A 474 3.60 24.51 4.78
CA SER A 474 4.53 25.61 4.50
C SER A 474 5.41 25.85 5.73
N GLU A 475 6.73 25.95 5.53
CA GLU A 475 7.67 26.41 6.57
C GLU A 475 7.32 27.79 7.14
#